data_AF-A0A9E7SD11-F1
#
_entry.id   AF-A0A9E7SD11-F1
#
_cell.length_a   1.000
_cell.length_b   1.000
_cell.length_c   1.000
_cell.angle_alpha   90.00
_cell.angle_beta   90.00
_cell.angle_gamma   90.00
#
_symmetry.space_group_name_H-M   'P 1'
#
loop_
_entity.id
_entity.type
_entity.pdbx_description
1 polymer ?
#
loop_
_entity_poly.entity_id
_entity_poly.type
_entity_poly.pdbx_seq_one_letter_code
_entity_poly.pdbx_strand_id
1 'polypeptide(L)'
;MPVEVHNVLYSYPVYLPEIDYMIFLDVSSNELNKKILSEFSAYSGLRSAKELIFQAKLYNFNKENRAVTWGNIQSYVFEKKLRDLYQCFYYLVNFSLRITPSIILGNKLISPNRWALLSTETHTRIFSTKVSLNVFPVYIEKEALKNIKKRQVFLPLPMTLYEIKATALEFFPTGNIHILNIPLHFVDHPSREFILSEIEGSGEYYIVYAFSFLDVNTSGNNKMINIVENIMPLYPIDILLGLSVMYMESQEIGKLIWRINFNRANVERIRRVLSKRSASIYLHGAWIDLISSKFYPFFNIEENGTHLSVRAINPGFLAHMFRRIFFEKGHEDNIFLLKKLQELFSMLEEYNEIQQKKGNASIVELLGYKRQFEEKYRKKYGKGVWNLLVRASSIVRIREYVLRKYRDIILQHTRR
;
A
#
# COMPACT_ATOMS: atom_id res chain seq x y z
N MET A 1 -12.03 -0.25 12.06
CA MET A 1 -13.19 -0.12 12.98
C MET A 1 -14.39 0.43 12.19
N PRO A 2 -15.60 -0.15 12.30
CA PRO A 2 -16.82 0.42 11.70
C PRO A 2 -17.25 1.70 12.44
N VAL A 3 -17.92 2.61 11.73
CA VAL A 3 -18.47 3.85 12.30
C VAL A 3 -19.93 3.97 11.89
N GLU A 4 -20.81 4.30 12.83
CA GLU A 4 -22.21 4.64 12.54
C GLU A 4 -22.30 6.09 12.03
N VAL A 5 -22.80 6.28 10.81
CA VAL A 5 -22.85 7.57 10.10
C VAL A 5 -24.30 7.88 9.68
N HIS A 6 -24.99 8.74 10.43
CA HIS A 6 -26.43 9.05 10.28
C HIS A 6 -27.34 7.81 10.45
N ASN A 7 -28.62 8.04 10.80
CA ASN A 7 -29.62 7.01 11.12
C ASN A 7 -29.43 5.70 10.32
N VAL A 8 -28.76 4.73 10.96
CA VAL A 8 -28.56 3.34 10.54
C VAL A 8 -27.68 3.09 9.29
N LEU A 9 -26.51 3.75 9.14
CA LEU A 9 -25.47 3.32 8.19
C LEU A 9 -24.14 3.02 8.90
N TYR A 10 -23.52 1.87 8.61
CA TYR A 10 -22.17 1.52 9.10
C TYR A 10 -21.13 1.72 8.00
N SER A 11 -20.02 2.39 8.29
CA SER A 11 -18.97 2.71 7.31
C SER A 11 -17.67 1.94 7.57
N TYR A 12 -17.12 1.33 6.52
CA TYR A 12 -15.87 0.56 6.55
C TYR A 12 -14.82 1.17 5.61
N PRO A 13 -13.58 1.46 6.05
CA PRO A 13 -12.53 1.89 5.14
C PRO A 13 -12.14 0.72 4.22
N VAL A 14 -12.08 0.97 2.91
CA VAL A 14 -11.67 0.01 1.88
C VAL A 14 -10.55 0.62 1.06
N TYR A 15 -9.41 -0.07 1.02
CA TYR A 15 -8.30 0.29 0.15
C TYR A 15 -8.40 -0.44 -1.18
N LEU A 16 -8.32 0.32 -2.28
CA LEU A 16 -8.36 -0.14 -3.65
C LEU A 16 -6.94 -0.13 -4.25
N PRO A 17 -6.18 -1.24 -4.15
CA PRO A 17 -4.79 -1.29 -4.60
C PRO A 17 -4.62 -1.07 -6.10
N GLU A 18 -5.66 -1.26 -6.93
CA GLU A 18 -5.62 -1.02 -8.38
C GLU A 18 -5.31 0.44 -8.73
N ILE A 19 -5.96 1.36 -8.01
CA ILE A 19 -5.91 2.81 -8.26
C ILE A 19 -5.23 3.58 -7.12
N ASP A 20 -4.69 2.87 -6.14
CA ASP A 20 -4.03 3.42 -4.97
C ASP A 20 -4.90 4.39 -4.16
N TYR A 21 -6.16 3.99 -3.93
CA TYR A 21 -7.21 4.87 -3.43
C TYR A 21 -7.92 4.29 -2.21
N MET A 22 -8.40 5.13 -1.30
CA MET A 22 -9.24 4.68 -0.17
C MET A 22 -10.64 5.23 -0.33
N ILE A 23 -11.63 4.38 -0.05
CA ILE A 23 -13.04 4.74 -0.02
C ILE A 23 -13.66 4.29 1.31
N PHE A 24 -14.79 4.87 1.69
CA PHE A 24 -15.68 4.28 2.69
C PHE A 24 -16.75 3.44 2.01
N LEU A 25 -16.91 2.20 2.48
CA LEU A 25 -18.02 1.32 2.15
C LEU A 25 -19.10 1.49 3.21
N ASP A 26 -20.20 2.11 2.82
CA ASP A 26 -21.38 2.29 3.65
C ASP A 26 -22.32 1.08 3.52
N VAL A 27 -22.77 0.58 4.67
CA VAL A 27 -23.62 -0.58 4.85
C VAL A 27 -24.94 -0.12 5.46
N SER A 28 -26.01 -0.24 4.70
CA SER A 28 -27.32 0.32 5.06
C SER A 28 -28.26 -0.62 5.82
N SER A 29 -27.88 -1.88 6.02
CA SER A 29 -28.66 -2.87 6.77
C SER A 29 -27.89 -3.32 8.00
N ASN A 30 -28.59 -3.36 9.14
CA ASN A 30 -28.03 -3.87 10.39
C ASN A 30 -27.76 -5.37 10.31
N GLU A 31 -28.60 -6.14 9.63
CA GLU A 31 -28.40 -7.58 9.37
C GLU A 31 -27.15 -7.81 8.52
N LEU A 32 -26.95 -6.99 7.48
CA LEU A 32 -25.75 -7.05 6.63
C LEU A 32 -24.51 -6.66 7.43
N ASN A 33 -24.60 -5.63 8.26
CA ASN A 33 -23.53 -5.23 9.15
C ASN A 33 -23.16 -6.35 10.15
N LYS A 34 -24.15 -6.98 10.79
CA LYS A 34 -23.95 -8.13 11.68
C LYS A 34 -23.26 -9.28 10.95
N LYS A 35 -23.67 -9.58 9.72
CA LYS A 35 -23.01 -10.61 8.87
C LYS A 35 -21.56 -10.25 8.59
N ILE A 36 -21.29 -9.02 8.18
CA ILE A 36 -19.93 -8.53 7.93
C ILE A 36 -19.08 -8.60 9.21
N LEU A 37 -19.61 -8.17 10.35
CA LEU A 37 -18.93 -8.20 11.64
C LEU A 37 -18.70 -9.61 12.17
N SER A 38 -19.65 -10.53 12.04
CA SER A 38 -19.46 -11.92 12.45
C SER A 38 -18.32 -12.56 11.67
N GLU A 39 -18.25 -12.27 10.38
CA GLU A 39 -17.20 -12.76 9.48
C GLU A 39 -15.83 -12.11 9.78
N PHE A 40 -15.79 -10.80 10.05
CA PHE A 40 -14.56 -10.10 10.47
C PHE A 40 -14.10 -10.43 11.88
N SER A 41 -15.01 -10.68 12.83
CA SER A 41 -14.67 -11.06 14.21
C SER A 41 -14.10 -12.49 14.29
N ALA A 42 -14.53 -13.37 13.39
CA ALA A 42 -13.92 -14.67 13.17
C ALA A 42 -12.54 -14.57 12.46
N TYR A 43 -12.23 -13.42 11.88
CA TYR A 43 -10.95 -13.13 11.25
C TYR A 43 -9.95 -12.65 12.30
N SER A 44 -9.26 -13.57 12.98
CA SER A 44 -8.16 -13.28 13.91
C SER A 44 -6.84 -12.88 13.20
N GLY A 45 -6.97 -12.27 12.02
CA GLY A 45 -5.86 -11.97 11.12
C GLY A 45 -5.44 -13.15 10.24
N LEU A 46 -4.33 -12.98 9.53
CA LEU A 46 -3.79 -13.88 8.49
C LEU A 46 -3.33 -15.25 9.01
N ARG A 47 -3.38 -15.48 10.33
CA ARG A 47 -3.05 -16.76 10.98
C ARG A 47 -4.29 -17.59 11.31
N SER A 48 -5.50 -17.07 11.05
CA SER A 48 -6.71 -17.85 11.22
C SER A 48 -6.73 -19.03 10.24
N ALA A 49 -7.29 -20.16 10.67
CA ALA A 49 -7.47 -21.35 9.84
C ALA A 49 -8.49 -21.13 8.69
N LYS A 50 -9.19 -19.99 8.67
CA LYS A 50 -10.19 -19.63 7.67
C LYS A 50 -9.74 -18.36 6.94
N GLU A 51 -8.97 -18.56 5.88
CA GLU A 51 -8.63 -17.53 4.90
C GLU A 51 -9.89 -17.19 4.09
N LEU A 52 -10.59 -16.12 4.49
CA LEU A 52 -11.86 -15.68 3.91
C LEU A 52 -11.66 -14.46 2.98
N ILE A 53 -12.30 -14.50 1.82
CA ILE A 53 -12.44 -13.37 0.91
C ILE A 53 -13.91 -12.98 0.79
N PHE A 54 -14.18 -11.67 0.79
CA PHE A 54 -15.50 -11.14 0.48
C PHE A 54 -15.49 -10.46 -0.89
N GLN A 55 -16.42 -10.87 -1.75
CA GLN A 55 -16.76 -10.15 -2.96
C GLN A 55 -18.05 -9.38 -2.73
N ALA A 56 -17.99 -8.06 -2.92
CA ALA A 56 -19.15 -7.19 -2.88
C ALA A 56 -19.24 -6.37 -4.17
N LYS A 57 -20.45 -6.13 -4.65
CA LYS A 57 -20.70 -5.12 -5.68
C LYS A 57 -20.78 -3.75 -5.02
N LEU A 58 -19.94 -2.84 -5.48
CA LEU A 58 -19.87 -1.47 -4.99
C LEU A 58 -20.58 -0.55 -5.98
N TYR A 59 -21.46 0.31 -5.47
CA TYR A 59 -22.10 1.37 -6.22
C TYR A 59 -21.56 2.71 -5.73
N ASN A 60 -21.15 3.57 -6.65
CA ASN A 60 -20.66 4.89 -6.28
C ASN A 60 -21.82 5.69 -5.67
N PHE A 61 -21.67 6.12 -4.42
CA PHE A 61 -22.74 6.81 -3.70
C PHE A 61 -22.63 8.33 -3.87
N ASN A 62 -21.42 8.89 -3.83
CA ASN A 62 -21.18 10.32 -4.04
C ASN A 62 -19.76 10.63 -4.57
N LYS A 63 -19.44 11.90 -4.80
CA LYS A 63 -18.12 12.35 -5.29
C LYS A 63 -17.00 12.33 -4.22
N GLU A 64 -17.30 11.98 -2.97
CA GLU A 64 -16.40 12.12 -1.81
C GLU A 64 -15.82 10.79 -1.33
N ASN A 65 -15.47 9.90 -2.26
CA ASN A 65 -14.83 8.61 -1.96
C ASN A 65 -15.72 7.67 -1.12
N ARG A 66 -17.03 7.68 -1.38
CA ARG A 66 -17.97 6.78 -0.71
C ARG A 66 -18.65 5.86 -1.71
N ALA A 67 -18.74 4.59 -1.34
CA ALA A 67 -19.50 3.59 -2.07
C ALA A 67 -20.49 2.91 -1.14
N VAL A 68 -21.59 2.43 -1.70
CA VAL A 68 -22.59 1.64 -0.99
C VAL A 68 -22.62 0.22 -1.57
N THR A 69 -22.88 -0.77 -0.72
CA THR A 69 -23.26 -2.13 -1.12
C THR A 69 -24.70 -2.42 -0.69
N TRP A 70 -25.50 -3.04 -1.57
CA TRP A 70 -26.90 -3.40 -1.30
C TRP A 70 -27.11 -4.89 -0.96
N GLY A 71 -26.08 -5.57 -0.44
CA GLY A 71 -26.26 -6.88 0.20
C GLY A 71 -25.97 -8.13 -0.64
N ASN A 72 -25.32 -8.01 -1.80
CA ASN A 72 -24.75 -9.18 -2.48
C ASN A 72 -23.27 -9.34 -2.12
N ILE A 73 -23.03 -9.82 -0.89
CA ILE A 73 -21.68 -10.18 -0.42
C ILE A 73 -21.54 -11.70 -0.46
N GLN A 74 -20.64 -12.15 -1.32
CA GLN A 74 -20.24 -13.55 -1.44
C GLN A 74 -18.94 -13.76 -0.66
N SER A 75 -18.92 -14.76 0.22
CA SER A 75 -17.73 -15.16 0.96
C SER A 75 -17.13 -16.40 0.32
N TYR A 76 -15.82 -16.40 0.13
CA TYR A 76 -15.05 -17.53 -0.38
C TYR A 76 -14.07 -17.97 0.70
N VAL A 77 -14.04 -19.27 0.98
CA VAL A 77 -12.97 -19.87 1.80
C VAL A 77 -11.86 -20.30 0.85
N PHE A 78 -10.63 -19.88 1.13
CA PHE A 78 -9.48 -20.34 0.36
C PHE A 78 -9.28 -21.84 0.54
N GLU A 79 -9.27 -22.56 -0.58
CA GLU A 79 -8.69 -23.89 -0.62
C GLU A 79 -7.19 -23.81 -0.34
N LYS A 80 -6.63 -24.83 0.31
CA LYS A 80 -5.18 -24.92 0.63
C LYS A 80 -4.28 -24.69 -0.59
N LYS A 81 -4.75 -25.02 -1.82
CA LYS A 81 -4.04 -24.82 -3.09
C LYS A 81 -3.93 -23.35 -3.53
N LEU A 82 -4.72 -22.45 -2.94
CA LEU A 82 -4.78 -21.03 -3.28
C LEU A 82 -4.19 -20.12 -2.18
N ARG A 83 -3.74 -20.69 -1.05
CA ARG A 83 -3.07 -19.99 0.07
C ARG A 83 -1.86 -19.17 -0.40
N ASP A 84 -1.00 -19.76 -1.23
CA ASP A 84 0.20 -19.07 -1.72
C ASP A 84 -0.16 -17.81 -2.53
N LEU A 85 -1.30 -17.83 -3.22
CA LEU A 85 -1.80 -16.70 -4.00
C LEU A 85 -2.36 -15.60 -3.11
N TYR A 86 -3.06 -15.99 -2.04
CA TYR A 86 -3.50 -15.05 -1.03
C TYR A 86 -2.31 -14.35 -0.37
N GLN A 87 -1.26 -15.10 -0.03
CA GLN A 87 -0.02 -14.53 0.50
C GLN A 87 0.64 -13.59 -0.50
N CYS A 88 0.70 -13.95 -1.78
CA CYS A 88 1.21 -13.05 -2.83
C CYS A 88 0.38 -11.76 -2.94
N PHE A 89 -0.95 -11.85 -2.91
CA PHE A 89 -1.83 -10.68 -2.91
C PHE A 89 -1.63 -9.81 -1.66
N TYR A 90 -1.42 -10.43 -0.50
CA TYR A 90 -1.10 -9.70 0.72
C TYR A 90 0.23 -8.95 0.62
N TYR A 91 1.29 -9.61 0.16
CA TYR A 91 2.58 -8.97 -0.06
C TYR A 91 2.48 -7.83 -1.08
N LEU A 92 1.66 -8.00 -2.12
CA LEU A 92 1.36 -6.95 -3.08
C LEU A 92 0.71 -5.73 -2.44
N VAL A 93 -0.33 -5.93 -1.63
CA VAL A 93 -1.03 -4.84 -0.94
C VAL A 93 -0.03 -4.09 -0.07
N ASN A 94 0.77 -4.80 0.73
CA ASN A 94 1.81 -4.20 1.57
C ASN A 94 2.86 -3.44 0.75
N PHE A 95 3.33 -4.04 -0.33
CA PHE A 95 4.29 -3.42 -1.23
C PHE A 95 3.71 -2.14 -1.83
N SER A 96 2.47 -2.18 -2.33
CA SER A 96 1.76 -1.00 -2.81
C SER A 96 1.64 0.07 -1.73
N LEU A 97 1.39 -0.32 -0.48
CA LEU A 97 1.29 0.63 0.63
C LEU A 97 2.62 1.34 0.91
N ARG A 98 3.75 0.61 0.83
CA ARG A 98 5.11 1.10 1.14
C ARG A 98 5.74 1.95 0.04
N ILE A 99 5.43 1.72 -1.23
CA ILE A 99 6.00 2.52 -2.34
C ILE A 99 5.51 3.96 -2.35
N THR A 100 4.28 4.19 -1.86
CA THR A 100 3.64 5.51 -1.81
C THR A 100 3.36 5.82 -0.35
N PRO A 101 4.43 5.95 0.46
CA PRO A 101 4.28 6.23 1.87
C PRO A 101 3.69 7.63 2.03
N SER A 102 3.19 7.86 3.22
CA SER A 102 2.69 9.14 3.68
C SER A 102 3.81 10.18 3.71
N ILE A 103 3.53 11.40 3.24
CA ILE A 103 4.44 12.55 3.43
C ILE A 103 3.78 13.53 4.39
N ILE A 104 4.47 13.86 5.47
CA ILE A 104 4.00 14.73 6.53
C ILE A 104 4.89 15.97 6.55
N LEU A 105 4.39 17.10 6.05
CA LEU A 105 5.08 18.38 6.18
C LEU A 105 4.43 19.23 7.28
N GLY A 106 5.21 19.48 8.34
CA GLY A 106 4.71 20.11 9.55
C GLY A 106 3.61 19.25 10.19
N ASN A 107 2.43 19.84 10.42
CA ASN A 107 1.27 19.13 10.95
C ASN A 107 0.29 18.65 9.86
N LYS A 108 0.69 18.68 8.59
CA LYS A 108 -0.19 18.35 7.46
C LYS A 108 0.30 17.12 6.73
N LEU A 109 -0.61 16.17 6.53
CA LEU A 109 -0.40 15.06 5.61
C LEU A 109 -0.61 15.57 4.18
N ILE A 110 0.43 15.55 3.36
CA ILE A 110 0.39 16.01 1.96
C ILE A 110 -0.02 14.87 1.02
N SER A 111 0.14 13.64 1.46
CA SER A 111 -0.19 12.40 0.74
C SER A 111 -0.27 11.26 1.76
N PRO A 112 -1.13 10.24 1.59
CA PRO A 112 -1.48 9.53 0.35
C PRO A 112 -2.75 10.03 -0.34
N ASN A 113 -2.96 9.62 -1.61
CA ASN A 113 -4.30 9.58 -2.26
C ASN A 113 -5.21 8.48 -1.66
N ARG A 114 -5.00 8.12 -0.39
CA ARG A 114 -5.73 7.08 0.35
C ARG A 114 -6.44 7.68 1.55
N TRP A 115 -7.05 8.83 1.35
CA TRP A 115 -7.86 9.47 2.38
C TRP A 115 -9.33 9.48 1.96
N ALA A 116 -10.20 9.40 2.96
CA ALA A 116 -11.62 9.59 2.79
C ALA A 116 -12.15 10.42 3.96
N LEU A 117 -13.19 11.19 3.70
CA LEU A 117 -13.83 11.99 4.74
C LEU A 117 -14.72 11.07 5.58
N LEU A 118 -14.50 11.09 6.88
CA LEU A 118 -15.39 10.47 7.84
C LEU A 118 -16.11 11.58 8.59
N SER A 119 -17.43 11.62 8.46
CA SER A 119 -18.27 12.53 9.22
C SER A 119 -19.37 11.74 9.92
N THR A 120 -19.64 12.09 11.18
CA THR A 120 -20.81 11.61 11.91
C THR A 120 -21.58 12.80 12.42
N GLU A 121 -22.89 12.76 12.27
CA GLU A 121 -23.80 13.72 12.87
C GLU A 121 -24.76 12.96 13.77
N THR A 122 -24.77 13.37 15.03
CA THR A 122 -25.77 12.97 16.01
C THR A 122 -26.57 14.20 16.40
N HIS A 123 -27.73 14.03 17.05
CA HIS A 123 -28.55 15.15 17.52
C HIS A 123 -27.80 16.16 18.41
N THR A 124 -26.64 15.79 18.96
CA THR A 124 -25.89 16.65 19.89
C THR A 124 -24.48 17.01 19.43
N ARG A 125 -23.95 16.36 18.38
CA ARG A 125 -22.55 16.52 17.95
C ARG A 125 -22.36 16.25 16.47
N ILE A 126 -21.56 17.11 15.84
CA ILE A 126 -20.99 16.89 14.51
C ILE A 126 -19.50 16.57 14.69
N PHE A 127 -19.07 15.44 14.14
CA PHE A 127 -17.68 15.04 14.04
C PHE A 127 -17.31 14.92 12.57
N SER A 128 -16.12 15.41 12.21
CA SER A 128 -15.58 15.27 10.86
C SER A 128 -14.07 15.20 10.91
N THR A 129 -13.49 14.28 10.14
CA THR A 129 -12.05 14.06 10.06
C THR A 129 -11.68 13.44 8.72
N LYS A 130 -10.47 13.70 8.24
CA LYS A 130 -9.90 12.94 7.14
C LYS A 130 -9.23 11.70 7.72
N VAL A 131 -9.72 10.54 7.33
CA VAL A 131 -9.10 9.26 7.66
C VAL A 131 -8.15 8.91 6.53
N SER A 132 -6.97 8.40 6.87
CA SER A 132 -5.98 7.94 5.91
C SER A 132 -5.36 6.62 6.36
N LEU A 133 -5.11 5.72 5.40
CA LEU A 133 -4.26 4.56 5.63
C LEU A 133 -2.81 4.93 5.33
N ASN A 134 -2.01 5.01 6.38
CA ASN A 134 -0.65 5.52 6.32
C ASN A 134 0.38 4.42 6.56
N VAL A 135 1.49 4.51 5.84
CA VAL A 135 2.69 3.70 6.06
C VAL A 135 3.88 4.64 6.07
N PHE A 136 4.64 4.63 7.15
CA PHE A 136 5.83 5.47 7.30
C PHE A 136 6.87 4.81 8.21
N PRO A 137 8.17 4.99 7.92
CA PRO A 137 9.23 4.50 8.79
C PRO A 137 9.36 5.41 10.02
N VAL A 138 9.63 4.81 11.17
CA VAL A 138 9.79 5.51 12.45
C VAL A 138 11.01 5.00 13.20
N TYR A 139 11.54 5.85 14.08
CA TYR A 139 12.42 5.47 15.18
C TYR A 139 11.64 5.57 16.50
N ILE A 140 11.67 4.51 17.31
CA ILE A 140 11.06 4.49 18.63
C ILE A 140 12.16 4.35 19.66
N GLU A 141 12.27 5.36 20.53
CA GLU A 141 13.20 5.34 21.65
C GLU A 141 12.69 4.40 22.75
N LYS A 142 13.61 3.67 23.39
CA LYS A 142 13.29 2.78 24.50
C LYS A 142 12.62 3.51 25.66
N GLU A 143 13.00 4.77 25.89
CA GLU A 143 12.41 5.62 26.92
C GLU A 143 10.95 6.01 26.62
N ALA A 144 10.56 6.08 25.34
CA ALA A 144 9.17 6.36 24.97
C ALA A 144 8.20 5.28 25.49
N LEU A 145 8.67 4.04 25.61
CA LEU A 145 7.89 2.92 26.18
C LEU A 145 7.78 2.96 27.71
N LYS A 146 8.63 3.76 28.39
CA LYS A 146 8.49 4.00 29.84
C LYS A 146 7.49 5.12 30.14
N ASN A 147 7.32 6.04 29.20
CA ASN A 147 6.51 7.26 29.34
C ASN A 147 5.18 7.17 28.57
N ILE A 148 4.50 6.01 28.63
CA ILE A 148 3.24 5.77 27.92
C ILE A 148 2.12 6.61 28.53
N LYS A 149 1.42 7.37 27.70
CA LYS A 149 0.30 8.23 28.12
C LYS A 149 -1.03 7.58 27.76
N LYS A 150 -1.88 7.31 28.75
CA LYS A 150 -3.27 6.92 28.51
C LYS A 150 -4.07 8.17 28.15
N ARG A 151 -4.72 8.17 26.98
CA ARG A 151 -5.54 9.28 26.48
C ARG A 151 -6.94 8.81 26.15
N GLN A 152 -7.93 9.60 26.54
CA GLN A 152 -9.29 9.43 26.05
C GLN A 152 -9.46 10.34 24.84
N VAL A 153 -9.80 9.76 23.69
CA VAL A 153 -10.04 10.51 22.46
C VAL A 153 -11.45 10.21 21.95
N PHE A 154 -12.03 11.16 21.22
CA PHE A 154 -13.29 10.97 20.55
C PHE A 154 -13.03 10.74 19.07
N LEU A 155 -13.19 9.49 18.63
CA LEU A 155 -13.07 9.08 17.24
C LEU A 155 -14.27 8.21 16.89
N PRO A 156 -15.17 8.78 16.09
CA PRO A 156 -16.63 8.99 16.33
C PRO A 156 -17.31 8.46 17.61
N LEU A 157 -16.67 7.60 18.39
CA LEU A 157 -17.05 7.17 19.72
C LEU A 157 -15.90 7.45 20.70
N PRO A 158 -16.17 7.60 22.01
CA PRO A 158 -15.11 7.70 23.00
C PRO A 158 -14.28 6.42 23.03
N MET A 159 -12.96 6.55 22.89
CA MET A 159 -12.04 5.43 23.00
C MET A 159 -10.83 5.79 23.85
N THR A 160 -10.28 4.80 24.52
CA THR A 160 -9.03 4.93 25.27
C THR A 160 -7.89 4.45 24.39
N LEU A 161 -6.85 5.27 24.26
CA LEU A 161 -5.64 4.96 23.52
C LEU A 161 -4.40 5.12 24.41
N TYR A 162 -3.37 4.34 24.13
CA TYR A 162 -2.04 4.48 24.70
C TYR A 162 -1.15 5.22 23.71
N GLU A 163 -0.70 6.40 24.08
CA GLU A 163 0.17 7.24 23.26
C GLU A 163 1.64 7.06 23.65
N ILE A 164 2.49 6.89 22.63
CA ILE A 164 3.94 7.05 22.73
C ILE A 164 4.42 8.09 21.72
N LYS A 165 5.55 8.73 22.01
CA LYS A 165 6.23 9.60 21.05
C LYS A 165 7.13 8.74 20.15
N ALA A 166 7.13 9.04 18.86
CA ALA A 166 8.04 8.44 17.88
C ALA A 166 8.59 9.51 16.94
N THR A 167 9.70 9.18 16.28
CA THR A 167 10.30 10.03 15.25
C THR A 167 10.02 9.42 13.88
N ALA A 168 9.11 9.99 13.10
CA ALA A 168 8.91 9.63 11.70
C ALA A 168 10.13 10.03 10.87
N LEU A 169 10.44 9.22 9.87
CA LEU A 169 11.57 9.41 8.96
C LEU A 169 11.06 9.62 7.54
N GLU A 170 11.62 10.60 6.85
CA GLU A 170 11.36 10.81 5.42
C GLU A 170 12.68 10.80 4.66
N PHE A 171 12.75 9.94 3.64
CA PHE A 171 13.96 9.72 2.84
C PHE A 171 13.96 10.60 1.60
N PHE A 172 15.04 11.33 1.35
CA PHE A 172 15.16 12.20 0.17
C PHE A 172 16.14 11.66 -0.87
N PRO A 173 15.93 11.97 -2.17
CA PRO A 173 16.84 11.58 -3.23
C PRO A 173 18.28 12.04 -3.04
N THR A 174 18.51 13.11 -2.26
CA THR A 174 19.84 13.64 -1.91
C THR A 174 20.60 12.78 -0.89
N GLY A 175 19.97 11.74 -0.35
CA GLY A 175 20.50 10.92 0.73
C GLY A 175 20.31 11.52 2.13
N ASN A 176 19.52 12.61 2.23
CA ASN A 176 19.14 13.21 3.50
C ASN A 176 17.93 12.47 4.10
N ILE A 177 17.83 12.53 5.42
CA ILE A 177 16.69 12.03 6.19
C ILE A 177 16.10 13.23 6.93
N HIS A 178 14.85 13.55 6.64
CA HIS A 178 14.07 14.50 7.45
C HIS A 178 13.39 13.74 8.58
N ILE A 179 13.25 14.39 9.73
CA ILE A 179 12.69 13.79 10.92
C ILE A 179 11.53 14.63 11.43
N LEU A 180 10.46 13.97 11.87
CA LEU A 180 9.30 14.62 12.46
C LEU A 180 8.84 13.86 13.70
N ASN A 181 8.64 14.57 14.80
CA ASN A 181 8.05 13.98 16.00
C ASN A 181 6.55 13.77 15.78
N ILE A 182 6.11 12.51 15.88
CA ILE A 182 4.71 12.13 15.72
C ILE A 182 4.24 11.31 16.92
N PRO A 183 2.96 11.45 17.32
CA PRO A 183 2.37 10.56 18.30
C PRO A 183 1.91 9.26 17.61
N LEU A 184 2.28 8.11 18.19
CA LEU A 184 1.72 6.81 17.85
C LEU A 184 0.75 6.39 18.94
N HIS A 185 -0.41 5.88 18.55
CA HIS A 185 -1.47 5.49 19.45
C HIS A 185 -1.78 4.00 19.28
N PHE A 186 -1.93 3.31 20.40
CA PHE A 186 -2.23 1.88 20.45
C PHE A 186 -3.55 1.67 21.17
N VAL A 187 -4.36 0.72 20.69
CA VAL A 187 -5.62 0.33 21.35
C VAL A 187 -5.33 -0.44 22.65
N ASP A 188 -4.28 -1.26 22.61
CA ASP A 188 -3.73 -2.00 23.75
C ASP A 188 -2.45 -1.35 24.27
N HIS A 189 -2.01 -1.78 25.46
CA HIS A 189 -0.74 -1.31 26.01
C HIS A 189 0.43 -1.71 25.07
N PRO A 190 1.28 -0.77 24.60
CA PRO A 190 2.32 -1.03 23.60
C PRO A 190 3.30 -2.14 23.98
N SER A 191 3.53 -2.37 25.28
CA SER A 191 4.40 -3.46 25.74
C SER A 191 3.85 -4.87 25.45
N ARG A 192 2.58 -4.99 25.06
CA ARG A 192 1.99 -6.26 24.60
C ARG A 192 2.43 -6.60 23.17
N GLU A 193 2.89 -5.61 22.41
CA GLU A 193 3.52 -5.84 21.12
C GLU A 193 4.90 -6.45 21.34
N PHE A 194 5.03 -7.75 21.06
CA PHE A 194 6.26 -8.51 21.27
C PHE A 194 7.48 -7.78 20.70
N ILE A 195 7.35 -7.24 19.49
CA ILE A 195 8.45 -6.58 18.78
C ILE A 195 8.92 -5.26 19.42
N LEU A 196 8.08 -4.63 20.24
CA LEU A 196 8.45 -3.44 21.01
C LEU A 196 9.09 -3.82 22.34
N SER A 197 8.81 -5.02 22.86
CA SER A 197 9.49 -5.54 24.05
C SER A 197 10.95 -5.90 23.79
N GLU A 198 11.31 -6.12 22.52
CA GLU A 198 12.67 -6.46 22.06
C GLU A 198 13.55 -5.24 21.73
N ILE A 199 13.15 -4.00 22.05
CA ILE A 199 14.00 -2.83 21.80
C ILE A 199 15.31 -2.92 22.60
N GLU A 200 16.40 -3.09 21.87
CA GLU A 200 17.78 -3.04 22.38
C GLU A 200 18.33 -1.61 22.39
N GLY A 201 19.34 -1.36 23.23
CA GLY A 201 20.02 -0.07 23.30
C GLY A 201 19.10 1.13 23.57
N SER A 202 19.28 2.20 22.78
CA SER A 202 18.53 3.46 22.93
C SER A 202 17.19 3.48 22.20
N GLY A 203 16.95 2.57 21.25
CA GLY A 203 15.76 2.57 20.39
C GLY A 203 16.03 1.83 19.08
N GLU A 204 14.96 1.55 18.34
CA GLU A 204 15.00 0.73 17.10
C GLU A 204 14.13 1.35 15.99
N TYR A 205 14.40 0.96 14.74
CA TYR A 205 13.65 1.43 13.57
C TYR A 205 12.57 0.45 13.15
N TYR A 206 11.41 1.00 12.81
CA TYR A 206 10.24 0.25 12.42
C TYR A 206 9.58 0.84 11.19
N ILE A 207 8.86 0.00 10.44
CA ILE A 207 7.82 0.43 9.50
C ILE A 207 6.46 0.31 10.21
N VAL A 208 5.72 1.41 10.26
CA VAL A 208 4.42 1.49 10.94
C VAL A 208 3.31 1.56 9.90
N TYR A 209 2.29 0.74 10.11
CA TYR A 209 1.01 0.82 9.41
C TYR A 209 -0.02 1.42 10.38
N ALA A 210 -0.59 2.55 10.02
CA ALA A 210 -1.48 3.28 10.89
C ALA A 210 -2.75 3.78 10.18
N PHE A 211 -3.89 3.65 10.85
CA PHE A 211 -5.07 4.47 10.55
C PHE A 211 -4.88 5.85 11.17
N SER A 212 -4.71 6.84 10.31
CA SER A 212 -4.43 8.21 10.73
C SER A 212 -5.68 9.07 10.58
N PHE A 213 -6.08 9.69 11.67
CA PHE A 213 -7.16 10.65 11.72
C PHE A 213 -6.54 12.04 11.77
N LEU A 214 -6.80 12.82 10.72
CA LEU A 214 -6.24 14.15 10.53
C LEU A 214 -7.30 15.20 10.81
N ASP A 215 -6.83 16.38 11.24
CA ASP A 215 -7.69 17.53 11.49
C ASP A 215 -8.85 17.18 12.46
N VAL A 216 -8.58 16.30 13.44
CA VAL A 216 -9.58 15.91 14.44
C VAL A 216 -9.86 17.14 15.31
N ASN A 217 -10.98 17.81 15.05
CA ASN A 217 -11.39 18.99 15.81
C ASN A 217 -11.94 18.54 17.16
N THR A 218 -11.04 18.44 18.14
CA THR A 218 -11.39 18.30 19.55
C THR A 218 -10.92 19.57 20.24
N SER A 219 -11.83 20.52 20.42
CA SER A 219 -11.60 21.72 21.25
C SER A 219 -10.64 22.76 20.65
N GLY A 220 -10.66 22.97 19.32
CA GLY A 220 -9.94 24.09 18.68
C GLY A 220 -8.44 23.87 18.39
N ASN A 221 -7.90 22.68 18.70
CA ASN A 221 -6.58 22.26 18.26
C ASN A 221 -6.69 21.07 17.32
N ASN A 222 -6.23 21.22 16.07
CA ASN A 222 -6.16 20.11 15.12
C ASN A 222 -5.13 19.10 15.63
N LYS A 223 -5.60 17.91 15.98
CA LYS A 223 -4.73 16.80 16.41
C LYS A 223 -4.69 15.73 15.33
N MET A 224 -3.48 15.23 15.08
CA MET A 224 -3.26 14.01 14.32
C MET A 224 -3.28 12.83 15.29
N ILE A 225 -4.11 11.83 15.01
CA ILE A 225 -4.17 10.57 15.78
C ILE A 225 -3.77 9.44 14.85
N ASN A 226 -2.61 8.84 15.07
CA ASN A 226 -2.14 7.67 14.32
C ASN A 226 -2.38 6.40 15.14
N ILE A 227 -3.47 5.68 14.87
CA ILE A 227 -3.73 4.38 15.49
C ILE A 227 -2.91 3.32 14.76
N VAL A 228 -1.99 2.68 15.47
CA VAL A 228 -1.11 1.64 14.95
C VAL A 228 -1.90 0.35 14.79
N GLU A 229 -1.99 -0.14 13.54
CA GLU A 229 -2.59 -1.42 13.21
C GLU A 229 -1.54 -2.53 13.17
N ASN A 230 -0.33 -2.20 12.69
CA ASN A 230 0.78 -3.14 12.62
C ASN A 230 2.10 -2.39 12.66
N ILE A 231 3.12 -3.04 13.23
CA ILE A 231 4.47 -2.52 13.34
C ILE A 231 5.46 -3.66 13.07
N MET A 232 6.44 -3.38 12.21
CA MET A 232 7.43 -4.37 11.76
C MET A 232 8.83 -3.73 11.77
N PRO A 233 9.92 -4.51 11.85
CA PRO A 233 11.27 -3.94 11.77
C PRO A 233 11.45 -3.23 10.43
N LEU A 234 12.20 -2.14 10.44
CA LEU A 234 12.57 -1.45 9.20
C LEU A 234 13.64 -2.26 8.48
N TYR A 235 13.35 -2.71 7.26
CA TYR A 235 14.31 -3.44 6.45
C TYR A 235 14.98 -2.51 5.41
N PRO A 236 16.18 -2.84 4.91
CA PRO A 236 16.84 -2.02 3.89
C PRO A 236 15.99 -1.76 2.64
N ILE A 237 15.11 -2.72 2.26
CA ILE A 237 14.16 -2.53 1.16
C ILE A 237 13.25 -1.31 1.35
N ASP A 238 12.85 -1.03 2.59
CA ASP A 238 11.93 0.05 2.90
C ASP A 238 12.54 1.43 2.60
N ILE A 239 13.87 1.54 2.55
CA ILE A 239 14.58 2.73 2.06
C ILE A 239 14.29 2.93 0.57
N LEU A 240 14.45 1.89 -0.24
CA LEU A 240 14.18 1.93 -1.68
C LEU A 240 12.70 2.20 -1.97
N LEU A 241 11.80 1.56 -1.23
CA LEU A 241 10.35 1.78 -1.39
C LEU A 241 9.97 3.19 -0.99
N GLY A 242 10.51 3.73 0.11
CA GLY A 242 10.27 5.10 0.53
C GLY A 242 10.80 6.15 -0.46
N LEU A 243 11.89 5.84 -1.16
CA LEU A 243 12.45 6.70 -2.21
C LEU A 243 11.75 6.56 -3.57
N SER A 244 11.03 5.45 -3.80
CA SER A 244 10.57 5.02 -5.12
C SER A 244 9.74 6.08 -5.85
N VAL A 245 8.79 6.72 -5.16
CA VAL A 245 7.96 7.79 -5.75
C VAL A 245 8.78 8.99 -6.20
N MET A 246 9.83 9.36 -5.44
CA MET A 246 10.62 10.55 -5.75
C MET A 246 11.56 10.33 -6.94
N TYR A 247 12.02 9.08 -7.13
CA TYR A 247 12.85 8.69 -8.26
C TYR A 247 12.04 8.24 -9.49
N MET A 248 10.76 7.95 -9.35
CA MET A 248 9.93 7.52 -10.47
C MET A 248 9.65 8.69 -11.41
N GLU A 249 10.14 8.61 -12.64
CA GLU A 249 9.79 9.58 -13.68
C GLU A 249 8.33 9.45 -14.09
N SER A 250 7.70 10.56 -14.46
CA SER A 250 6.27 10.58 -14.85
C SER A 250 5.92 9.59 -15.97
N GLN A 251 6.90 9.25 -16.82
CA GLN A 251 6.75 8.26 -17.91
C GLN A 251 6.83 6.80 -17.44
N GLU A 252 7.46 6.52 -16.29
CA GLU A 252 7.57 5.18 -15.71
C GLU A 252 6.29 4.77 -14.97
N ILE A 253 5.59 5.74 -14.38
CA ILE A 253 4.39 5.51 -13.57
C ILE A 253 3.31 4.72 -14.33
N GLY A 254 3.11 5.06 -15.61
CA GLY A 254 2.12 4.44 -16.51
C GLY A 254 2.55 3.10 -17.12
N LYS A 255 3.72 2.56 -16.75
CA LYS A 255 4.21 1.29 -17.28
C LYS A 255 3.72 0.12 -16.43
N LEU A 256 3.63 -1.06 -17.07
CA LEU A 256 3.26 -2.32 -16.41
C LEU A 256 4.38 -2.81 -15.51
N ILE A 257 5.62 -2.63 -15.96
CA ILE A 257 6.83 -2.84 -15.16
C ILE A 257 7.46 -1.47 -14.95
N TRP A 258 7.61 -1.11 -13.69
CA TRP A 258 8.36 0.05 -13.26
C TRP A 258 9.85 -0.26 -13.24
N ARG A 259 10.63 0.68 -13.78
CA ARG A 259 12.08 0.68 -13.67
C ARG A 259 12.50 1.95 -12.96
N ILE A 260 13.09 1.80 -11.78
CA ILE A 260 13.46 2.93 -10.91
C ILE A 260 14.95 2.86 -10.68
N ASN A 261 15.66 3.89 -11.13
CA ASN A 261 17.11 3.98 -10.97
C ASN A 261 17.44 4.88 -9.79
N PHE A 262 17.96 4.29 -8.72
CA PHE A 262 18.41 5.01 -7.55
C PHE A 262 19.90 5.30 -7.64
N ASN A 263 20.33 6.48 -7.21
CA ASN A 263 21.74 6.75 -7.01
C ASN A 263 22.25 5.96 -5.80
N ARG A 264 23.18 5.02 -6.03
CA ARG A 264 23.69 4.11 -4.99
C ARG A 264 24.31 4.87 -3.82
N ALA A 265 25.06 5.94 -4.08
CA ALA A 265 25.73 6.72 -3.04
C ALA A 265 24.72 7.37 -2.07
N ASN A 266 23.56 7.80 -2.58
CA ASN A 266 22.52 8.42 -1.77
C ASN A 266 21.76 7.41 -0.91
N VAL A 267 21.44 6.23 -1.47
CA VAL A 267 20.86 5.11 -0.71
C VAL A 267 21.81 4.67 0.41
N GLU A 268 23.09 4.51 0.08
CA GLU A 268 24.13 4.14 1.05
C GLU A 268 24.36 5.21 2.12
N ARG A 269 24.15 6.48 1.80
CA ARG A 269 24.21 7.56 2.79
C ARG A 269 23.08 7.41 3.82
N ILE A 270 21.85 7.18 3.37
CA ILE A 270 20.70 6.96 4.26
C ILE A 270 20.95 5.74 5.14
N ARG A 271 21.35 4.62 4.53
CA ARG A 271 21.65 3.37 5.25
C ARG A 271 22.69 3.59 6.35
N ARG A 272 23.79 4.28 6.04
CA ARG A 272 24.85 4.62 7.01
C ARG A 272 24.37 5.50 8.16
N VAL A 273 23.43 6.41 7.91
CA VAL A 273 22.85 7.23 8.98
C VAL A 273 22.00 6.37 9.91
N LEU A 274 21.14 5.53 9.34
CA LEU A 274 20.27 4.65 10.11
C LEU A 274 21.07 3.61 10.91
N SER A 275 22.10 3.02 10.30
CA SER A 275 22.94 1.99 10.93
C SER A 275 23.73 2.47 12.16
N LYS A 276 23.86 3.79 12.37
CA LYS A 276 24.47 4.34 13.60
C LYS A 276 23.64 4.07 14.85
N ARG A 277 22.34 3.83 14.70
CA ARG A 277 21.41 3.64 15.83
C ARG A 277 20.80 2.25 15.90
N SER A 278 21.05 1.40 14.90
CA SER A 278 20.57 0.02 14.90
C SER A 278 21.45 -0.90 14.05
N ALA A 279 21.80 -2.06 14.61
CA ALA A 279 22.52 -3.12 13.92
C ALA A 279 21.63 -3.87 12.89
N SER A 280 20.30 -3.80 13.00
CA SER A 280 19.38 -4.51 12.10
C SER A 280 19.49 -4.04 10.64
N ILE A 281 20.04 -2.84 10.42
CA ILE A 281 20.17 -2.17 9.11
C ILE A 281 21.52 -2.47 8.42
N TYR A 282 22.42 -3.25 9.06
CA TYR A 282 23.79 -3.47 8.57
C TYR A 282 23.96 -4.51 7.44
N LEU A 283 22.99 -5.39 7.19
CA LEU A 283 23.17 -6.54 6.28
C LEU A 283 23.30 -6.07 4.82
N HIS A 284 24.53 -5.97 4.29
CA HIS A 284 24.81 -5.32 2.99
C HIS A 284 24.92 -6.27 1.77
N GLY A 285 25.03 -7.59 1.96
CA GLY A 285 25.08 -8.57 0.85
C GLY A 285 23.87 -9.49 0.80
N ALA A 286 23.57 -10.17 1.92
CA ALA A 286 22.48 -11.15 2.00
C ALA A 286 21.07 -10.55 1.77
N TRP A 287 20.90 -9.23 1.88
CA TRP A 287 19.59 -8.60 1.79
C TRP A 287 19.07 -8.49 0.35
N ILE A 288 19.93 -8.19 -0.65
CA ILE A 288 19.52 -8.16 -2.07
C ILE A 288 19.07 -9.56 -2.47
N ASP A 289 19.87 -10.58 -2.15
CA ASP A 289 19.54 -11.98 -2.43
C ASP A 289 18.30 -12.46 -1.66
N LEU A 290 18.12 -12.03 -0.41
CA LEU A 290 16.93 -12.33 0.39
C LEU A 290 15.67 -11.66 -0.19
N ILE A 291 15.78 -10.42 -0.67
CA ILE A 291 14.65 -9.69 -1.27
C ILE A 291 14.31 -10.28 -2.62
N SER A 292 15.31 -10.47 -3.47
CA SER A 292 15.12 -11.12 -4.75
C SER A 292 14.54 -12.51 -4.52
N SER A 293 15.06 -13.36 -3.64
CA SER A 293 14.46 -14.68 -3.38
C SER A 293 13.03 -14.63 -2.80
N LYS A 294 12.69 -13.67 -1.94
CA LYS A 294 11.36 -13.58 -1.31
C LYS A 294 10.29 -12.91 -2.17
N PHE A 295 10.67 -11.88 -2.92
CA PHE A 295 9.75 -11.05 -3.69
C PHE A 295 9.88 -11.29 -5.19
N TYR A 296 10.83 -12.09 -5.67
CA TYR A 296 10.86 -12.54 -7.06
C TYR A 296 9.65 -13.42 -7.35
N PRO A 297 9.04 -13.27 -8.53
CA PRO A 297 9.42 -12.38 -9.63
C PRO A 297 8.81 -10.96 -9.59
N PHE A 298 8.19 -10.56 -8.48
CA PHE A 298 7.49 -9.28 -8.37
C PHE A 298 8.39 -8.06 -8.27
N PHE A 299 9.58 -8.28 -7.74
CA PHE A 299 10.55 -7.26 -7.44
C PHE A 299 11.95 -7.82 -7.66
N ASN A 300 12.78 -7.07 -8.36
CA ASN A 300 14.19 -7.39 -8.58
C ASN A 300 15.04 -6.13 -8.42
N ILE A 301 16.24 -6.31 -7.86
CA ILE A 301 17.25 -5.26 -7.72
C ILE A 301 18.46 -5.69 -8.52
N GLU A 302 18.95 -4.81 -9.39
CA GLU A 302 20.18 -4.99 -10.14
C GLU A 302 21.15 -3.86 -9.79
N GLU A 303 22.41 -4.21 -9.55
CA GLU A 303 23.47 -3.24 -9.36
C GLU A 303 24.14 -2.92 -10.69
N ASN A 304 24.13 -1.64 -11.08
CA ASN A 304 24.84 -1.14 -12.26
C ASN A 304 25.79 -0.02 -11.85
N GLY A 305 26.94 -0.40 -11.28
CA GLY A 305 28.00 0.52 -10.87
C GLY A 305 27.51 1.59 -9.87
N THR A 306 27.21 2.78 -10.39
CA THR A 306 26.75 3.96 -9.61
C THR A 306 25.25 3.95 -9.29
N HIS A 307 24.48 3.06 -9.91
CA HIS A 307 23.03 3.00 -9.74
C HIS A 307 22.55 1.65 -9.22
N LEU A 308 21.48 1.68 -8.44
CA LEU A 308 20.65 0.52 -8.14
C LEU A 308 19.40 0.61 -9.01
N SER A 309 19.25 -0.33 -9.95
CA SER A 309 18.08 -0.44 -10.81
C SER A 309 17.08 -1.39 -10.16
N VAL A 310 15.94 -0.85 -9.78
CA VAL A 310 14.83 -1.64 -9.24
C VAL A 310 13.81 -1.87 -10.33
N ARG A 311 13.52 -3.14 -10.58
CA ARG A 311 12.43 -3.59 -11.45
C ARG A 311 11.30 -4.10 -10.57
N ALA A 312 10.12 -3.52 -10.70
CA ALA A 312 8.94 -3.94 -9.96
C ALA A 312 7.72 -3.93 -10.87
N ILE A 313 6.80 -4.86 -10.69
CA ILE A 313 5.53 -4.78 -11.41
C ILE A 313 4.68 -3.72 -10.75
N ASN A 314 3.99 -2.95 -11.58
CA ASN A 314 3.01 -1.99 -11.13
C ASN A 314 1.98 -2.69 -10.24
N PRO A 315 1.86 -2.31 -8.95
CA PRO A 315 0.98 -3.04 -8.04
C PRO A 315 -0.49 -2.99 -8.45
N GLY A 316 -0.88 -1.95 -9.19
CA GLY A 316 -2.25 -1.80 -9.67
C GLY A 316 -2.60 -2.80 -10.76
N PHE A 317 -1.62 -3.15 -11.59
CA PHE A 317 -1.74 -4.23 -12.56
C PHE A 317 -1.94 -5.58 -11.87
N LEU A 318 -1.09 -5.90 -10.90
CA LEU A 318 -1.19 -7.17 -10.18
C LEU A 318 -2.50 -7.29 -9.39
N ALA A 319 -2.96 -6.21 -8.75
CA ALA A 319 -4.23 -6.20 -8.04
C ALA A 319 -5.39 -6.53 -9.01
N HIS A 320 -5.39 -5.89 -10.19
CA HIS A 320 -6.37 -6.19 -11.23
C HIS A 320 -6.30 -7.65 -11.70
N MET A 321 -5.09 -8.19 -11.89
CA MET A 321 -4.88 -9.59 -12.25
C MET A 321 -5.49 -10.53 -11.21
N PHE A 322 -5.15 -10.36 -9.93
CA PHE A 322 -5.68 -11.17 -8.83
C PHE A 322 -7.21 -11.12 -8.79
N ARG A 323 -7.82 -9.93 -8.89
CA ARG A 323 -9.28 -9.78 -8.95
C ARG A 323 -9.89 -10.62 -10.08
N ARG A 324 -9.29 -10.63 -11.27
CA ARG A 324 -9.83 -11.42 -12.39
C ARG A 324 -9.68 -12.92 -12.18
N ILE A 325 -8.55 -13.34 -11.63
CA ILE A 325 -8.29 -14.75 -11.34
C ILE A 325 -9.26 -15.30 -10.28
N PHE A 326 -9.53 -14.51 -9.24
CA PHE A 326 -10.36 -14.95 -8.13
C PHE A 326 -11.87 -14.80 -8.36
N PHE A 327 -12.32 -13.93 -9.26
CA PHE A 327 -13.74 -13.56 -9.32
C PHE A 327 -14.37 -13.62 -10.72
N GLU A 328 -13.61 -13.90 -11.79
CA GLU A 328 -14.15 -14.04 -13.15
C GLU A 328 -14.14 -15.50 -13.62
N LYS A 329 -15.16 -15.91 -14.40
CA LYS A 329 -15.34 -17.29 -14.92
C LYS A 329 -14.06 -17.78 -15.65
N GLY A 330 -13.62 -19.01 -15.36
CA GLY A 330 -12.40 -19.63 -15.91
C GLY A 330 -11.28 -19.89 -14.89
N HIS A 331 -11.64 -20.22 -13.64
CA HIS A 331 -10.70 -20.40 -12.52
C HIS A 331 -9.50 -21.30 -12.81
N GLU A 332 -9.68 -22.37 -13.59
CA GLU A 332 -8.62 -23.34 -13.87
C GLU A 332 -7.53 -22.78 -14.82
N ASP A 333 -7.93 -22.06 -15.88
CA ASP A 333 -7.00 -21.37 -16.80
C ASP A 333 -6.25 -20.22 -16.10
N ASN A 334 -6.90 -19.60 -15.12
CA ASN A 334 -6.34 -18.48 -14.36
C ASN A 334 -5.34 -18.91 -13.27
N ILE A 335 -5.51 -20.08 -12.66
CA ILE A 335 -4.51 -20.71 -11.79
C ILE A 335 -3.28 -21.16 -12.59
N PHE A 336 -3.48 -21.63 -13.83
CA PHE A 336 -2.40 -21.92 -14.77
C PHE A 336 -1.57 -20.66 -15.11
N LEU A 337 -2.22 -19.52 -15.35
CA LEU A 337 -1.58 -18.22 -15.57
C LEU A 337 -0.70 -17.76 -14.40
N LEU A 338 -1.10 -18.07 -13.17
CA LEU A 338 -0.31 -17.77 -11.98
C LEU A 338 0.93 -18.64 -11.84
N LYS A 339 0.83 -19.95 -12.14
CA LYS A 339 2.00 -20.84 -12.22
C LYS A 339 2.97 -20.43 -13.33
N LYS A 340 2.48 -19.65 -14.30
CA LYS A 340 3.23 -19.05 -15.40
C LYS A 340 3.57 -17.57 -15.15
N LEU A 341 3.48 -17.08 -13.91
CA LEU A 341 3.82 -15.71 -13.53
C LEU A 341 5.19 -15.28 -14.08
N GLN A 342 6.21 -16.12 -14.00
CA GLN A 342 7.53 -15.86 -14.61
C GLN A 342 7.45 -15.64 -16.13
N GLU A 343 6.67 -16.45 -16.85
CA GLU A 343 6.48 -16.27 -18.29
C GLU A 343 5.60 -15.04 -18.60
N LEU A 344 4.66 -14.70 -17.71
CA LEU A 344 3.93 -13.44 -17.75
C LEU A 344 4.91 -12.25 -17.58
N PHE A 345 5.94 -12.35 -16.73
CA PHE A 345 6.95 -11.30 -16.61
C PHE A 345 7.79 -11.15 -17.86
N SER A 346 8.31 -12.25 -18.42
CA SER A 346 9.02 -12.18 -19.70
C SER A 346 8.13 -11.62 -20.82
N MET A 347 6.85 -11.98 -20.84
CA MET A 347 5.87 -11.42 -21.79
C MET A 347 5.64 -9.92 -21.57
N LEU A 348 5.50 -9.49 -20.31
CA LEU A 348 5.32 -8.09 -19.95
C LEU A 348 6.55 -7.25 -20.29
N GLU A 349 7.75 -7.81 -20.13
CA GLU A 349 9.01 -7.17 -20.53
C GLU A 349 9.09 -6.96 -22.03
N GLU A 350 8.84 -8.01 -22.83
CA GLU A 350 8.80 -7.93 -24.29
C GLU A 350 7.74 -6.91 -24.75
N TYR A 351 6.57 -6.89 -24.10
CA TYR A 351 5.52 -5.90 -24.39
C TYR A 351 5.94 -4.47 -24.04
N ASN A 352 6.59 -4.25 -22.88
CA ASN A 352 7.08 -2.94 -22.46
C ASN A 352 8.18 -2.42 -23.40
N GLU A 353 9.06 -3.30 -23.89
CA GLU A 353 10.07 -2.96 -24.89
C GLU A 353 9.45 -2.55 -26.23
N ILE A 354 8.41 -3.26 -26.68
CA ILE A 354 7.64 -2.86 -27.87
C ILE A 354 7.01 -1.48 -27.65
N GLN A 355 6.46 -1.19 -26.46
CA GLN A 355 5.91 0.13 -26.16
C GLN A 355 6.97 1.23 -26.15
N GLN A 356 8.18 0.96 -25.66
CA GLN A 356 9.28 1.95 -25.67
C GLN A 356 9.79 2.23 -27.07
N LYS A 357 9.85 1.21 -27.94
CA LYS A 357 10.18 1.36 -29.36
C LYS A 357 9.17 2.25 -30.12
N LYS A 358 7.95 2.47 -29.60
CA LYS A 358 6.95 3.40 -30.18
C LYS A 358 7.39 4.86 -30.26
N GLY A 359 8.39 5.27 -29.48
CA GLY A 359 8.93 6.62 -29.57
C GLY A 359 9.66 6.91 -30.89
N ASN A 360 10.26 5.88 -31.51
CA ASN A 360 11.21 6.04 -32.62
C ASN A 360 10.89 5.21 -33.88
N ALA A 361 9.94 4.27 -33.83
CA ALA A 361 9.57 3.40 -34.96
C ALA A 361 8.33 3.90 -35.71
N SER A 362 8.22 3.59 -37.00
CA SER A 362 7.04 3.92 -37.80
C SER A 362 5.79 3.17 -37.31
N ILE A 363 4.61 3.74 -37.55
CA ILE A 363 3.32 3.12 -37.16
C ILE A 363 3.16 1.71 -37.75
N VAL A 364 3.69 1.47 -38.96
CA VAL A 364 3.63 0.18 -39.64
C VAL A 364 4.48 -0.88 -38.94
N GLU A 365 5.71 -0.54 -38.57
CA GLU A 365 6.61 -1.43 -37.81
C GLU A 365 6.01 -1.79 -36.45
N LEU A 366 5.39 -0.81 -35.79
CA LEU A 366 4.75 -1.00 -34.48
C LEU A 366 3.52 -1.91 -34.55
N LEU A 367 2.75 -1.83 -35.63
CA LEU A 367 1.64 -2.75 -35.89
C LEU A 367 2.14 -4.15 -36.23
N GLY A 368 3.27 -4.26 -36.93
CA GLY A 368 3.96 -5.54 -37.20
C GLY A 368 4.41 -6.24 -35.92
N TYR A 369 5.17 -5.54 -35.06
CA TYR A 369 5.60 -6.07 -33.76
C TYR A 369 4.42 -6.45 -32.88
N LYS A 370 3.39 -5.59 -32.82
CA LYS A 370 2.17 -5.87 -32.07
C LYS A 370 1.49 -7.15 -32.58
N ARG A 371 1.35 -7.34 -33.90
CA ARG A 371 0.73 -8.55 -34.48
C ARG A 371 1.54 -9.81 -34.20
N GLN A 372 2.86 -9.76 -34.37
CA GLN A 372 3.75 -10.90 -34.09
C GLN A 372 3.68 -11.31 -32.61
N PHE A 373 3.71 -10.31 -31.71
CA PHE A 373 3.53 -10.52 -30.29
C PHE A 373 2.15 -11.11 -29.97
N GLU A 374 1.07 -10.52 -30.50
CA GLU A 374 -0.29 -11.01 -30.32
C GLU A 374 -0.42 -12.45 -30.81
N GLU A 375 0.14 -12.80 -31.96
CA GLU A 375 0.05 -14.14 -32.52
C GLU A 375 0.83 -15.18 -31.70
N LYS A 376 2.06 -14.84 -31.27
CA LYS A 376 2.90 -15.67 -30.39
C LYS A 376 2.17 -16.01 -29.09
N TYR A 377 1.59 -15.01 -28.43
CA TYR A 377 1.01 -15.17 -27.10
C TYR A 377 -0.46 -15.63 -27.13
N ARG A 378 -1.23 -15.27 -28.17
CA ARG A 378 -2.59 -15.79 -28.36
C ARG A 378 -2.60 -17.28 -28.69
N LYS A 379 -1.61 -17.78 -29.45
CA LYS A 379 -1.45 -19.23 -29.70
C LYS A 379 -1.04 -19.98 -28.43
N LYS A 380 -0.17 -19.39 -27.60
CA LYS A 380 0.37 -20.03 -26.39
C LYS A 380 -0.58 -20.01 -25.18
N TYR A 381 -1.37 -18.96 -25.00
CA TYR A 381 -2.21 -18.77 -23.78
C TYR A 381 -3.69 -18.43 -24.07
N GLY A 382 -4.10 -18.42 -25.33
CA GLY A 382 -5.48 -18.14 -25.73
C GLY A 382 -5.86 -16.65 -25.72
N LYS A 383 -7.09 -16.36 -26.18
CA LYS A 383 -7.63 -14.99 -26.36
C LYS A 383 -7.88 -14.25 -25.03
N GLY A 384 -8.06 -14.98 -23.93
CA GLY A 384 -8.37 -14.42 -22.60
C GLY A 384 -7.24 -13.55 -22.02
N VAL A 385 -6.00 -13.98 -22.17
CA VAL A 385 -4.79 -13.32 -21.64
C VAL A 385 -4.49 -12.00 -22.35
N TRP A 386 -4.76 -11.93 -23.65
CA TRP A 386 -4.57 -10.69 -24.39
C TRP A 386 -5.55 -9.59 -23.96
N ASN A 387 -6.83 -9.94 -23.84
CA ASN A 387 -7.85 -9.00 -23.38
C ASN A 387 -7.58 -8.48 -21.96
N LEU A 388 -6.91 -9.30 -21.15
CA LEU A 388 -6.45 -8.96 -19.80
C LEU A 388 -5.35 -7.90 -19.81
N LEU A 389 -4.31 -8.06 -20.64
CA LEU A 389 -3.23 -7.07 -20.79
C LEU A 389 -3.75 -5.71 -21.30
N VAL A 390 -4.62 -5.73 -22.32
CA VAL A 390 -5.17 -4.49 -22.91
C VAL A 390 -6.00 -3.71 -21.89
N ARG A 391 -6.89 -4.37 -21.13
CA ARG A 391 -7.71 -3.71 -20.11
C ARG A 391 -6.86 -3.20 -18.94
N ALA A 392 -5.89 -3.99 -18.50
CA ALA A 392 -5.04 -3.59 -17.38
C ALA A 392 -4.18 -2.36 -17.71
N SER A 393 -3.75 -2.21 -18.97
CA SER A 393 -3.07 -0.98 -19.43
C SER A 393 -3.91 0.30 -19.26
N SER A 394 -5.25 0.17 -19.31
CA SER A 394 -6.16 1.31 -19.10
C SER A 394 -6.29 1.70 -17.62
N ILE A 395 -6.21 0.73 -16.70
CA ILE A 395 -6.21 0.95 -15.24
C ILE A 395 -4.91 1.59 -14.80
N VAL A 396 -3.79 1.15 -15.38
CA VAL A 396 -2.47 1.74 -15.12
C VAL A 396 -2.45 3.23 -15.49
N ARG A 397 -3.15 3.66 -16.55
CA ARG A 397 -3.29 5.09 -16.90
C ARG A 397 -4.07 5.92 -15.86
N ILE A 398 -5.04 5.33 -15.17
CA ILE A 398 -5.77 6.02 -14.08
C ILE A 398 -4.84 6.18 -12.87
N ARG A 399 -4.11 5.12 -12.49
CA ARG A 399 -3.10 5.18 -11.43
C ARG A 399 -1.98 6.16 -11.75
N GLU A 400 -1.61 6.28 -13.03
CA GLU A 400 -0.62 7.23 -13.51
C GLU A 400 -0.96 8.68 -13.18
N TYR A 401 -2.21 9.08 -13.42
CA TYR A 401 -2.70 10.41 -13.08
C TYR A 401 -2.53 10.71 -11.58
N VAL A 402 -2.89 9.75 -10.73
CA VAL A 402 -2.84 9.85 -9.25
C VAL A 402 -1.41 10.03 -8.75
N LEU A 403 -0.48 9.21 -9.25
CA LEU A 403 0.93 9.23 -8.83
C LEU A 403 1.72 10.42 -9.41
N ARG A 404 1.40 10.88 -10.63
CA ARG A 404 2.01 12.10 -11.20
C ARG A 404 1.68 13.33 -10.36
N LYS A 405 0.40 13.51 -10.01
CA LYS A 405 -0.05 14.59 -9.14
C LYS A 405 0.67 14.56 -7.78
N TYR A 406 0.92 13.35 -7.25
CA TYR A 406 1.65 13.18 -6.01
C TYR A 406 3.12 13.64 -6.14
N ARG A 407 3.84 13.15 -7.16
CA ARG A 407 5.24 13.53 -7.42
C ARG A 407 5.42 15.05 -7.52
N ASP A 408 4.54 15.71 -8.27
CA ASP A 408 4.65 17.16 -8.50
C ASP A 408 4.50 17.95 -7.19
N ILE A 409 3.60 17.52 -6.30
CA ILE A 409 3.43 18.12 -4.98
C ILE A 409 4.71 17.97 -4.15
N ILE A 410 5.35 16.79 -4.14
CA ILE A 410 6.60 16.58 -3.40
C ILE A 410 7.72 17.47 -3.93
N LEU A 411 7.90 17.50 -5.26
CA LEU A 411 8.98 18.26 -5.89
C LEU A 411 8.85 19.78 -5.68
N GLN A 412 7.62 20.30 -5.57
CA GLN A 412 7.39 21.70 -5.23
C GLN A 412 7.82 22.03 -3.80
N HIS A 413 7.71 21.08 -2.88
CA HIS A 413 8.04 21.30 -1.47
C HIS A 413 9.51 21.04 -1.14
N THR A 414 10.21 20.18 -1.90
CA THR A 414 11.64 19.91 -1.71
C THR A 414 12.58 20.97 -2.29
N ARG A 415 12.05 21.89 -3.09
CA ARG A 415 12.80 23.04 -3.66
C ARG A 415 12.79 24.29 -2.76
N ARG A 416 12.08 24.24 -1.64
CA ARG A 416 12.09 25.26 -0.58
C ARG A 416 12.95 24.76 0.57
#